data_AF-A0A1S3M5P7-F1
#
_entry.id   AF-A0A1S3M5P7-F1
#
_cell.length_a   1.000
_cell.length_b   1.000
_cell.length_c   1.000
_cell.angle_alpha   90.00
_cell.angle_beta   90.00
_cell.angle_gamma   90.00
#
_symmetry.space_group_name_H-M   'P 1'
#
loop_
_entity.id
_entity.type
_entity.pdbx_description
1 polymer ?
#
loop_
_entity_poly.entity_id
_entity_poly.type
_entity_poly.pdbx_seq_one_letter_code
_entity_poly.pdbx_strand_id
1 'polypeptide(L)'
;MEGEGELLDLSHLSEAEQTSILEVLLRDSDLRCLDEGRVRTLQEKEADPVRLRLLSGAWFHEERRKRYRDTKDGVDIIQASIRGRKPRTELSVSGVFKGQTEDAPPTNNNDPSSQIEDKKEEDDKRSNRSPPTARPRPKPRSPNPQ
;
A
#
# COMPACT_ATOMS: atom_id res chain seq x y z
N MET A 1 8.36 -5.12 27.61
CA MET A 1 8.03 -3.68 27.63
C MET A 1 7.42 -3.37 26.28
N GLU A 2 6.11 -3.40 26.20
CA GLU A 2 5.35 -3.32 24.95
C GLU A 2 4.75 -1.93 24.78
N GLY A 3 4.84 -1.37 23.58
CA GLY A 3 3.70 -0.63 23.03
C GLY A 3 3.77 0.89 22.96
N GLU A 4 4.50 1.61 23.80
CA GLU A 4 4.51 3.10 23.78
C GLU A 4 5.44 3.71 22.72
N GLY A 5 5.64 3.03 21.60
CA GLY A 5 6.46 3.59 20.52
C GLY A 5 5.71 4.74 19.83
N GLU A 6 6.09 5.96 20.22
CA GLU A 6 5.97 7.23 19.50
C GLU A 6 4.54 7.59 19.07
N LEU A 7 3.65 7.79 20.04
CA LEU A 7 2.36 8.44 19.80
C LEU A 7 2.59 9.93 19.52
N LEU A 8 2.01 10.45 18.44
CA LEU A 8 2.08 11.86 18.12
C LEU A 8 1.06 12.64 18.97
N ASP A 9 1.45 13.82 19.45
CA ASP A 9 0.48 14.73 20.03
C ASP A 9 -0.34 15.42 18.92
N LEU A 10 -1.61 15.03 18.83
CA LEU A 10 -2.57 15.59 17.89
C LEU A 10 -3.59 16.52 18.56
N SER A 11 -3.30 17.05 19.77
CA SER A 11 -4.28 17.72 20.66
C SER A 11 -4.93 18.96 20.04
N HIS A 12 -4.23 19.57 19.09
CA HIS A 12 -4.69 20.70 18.30
C HIS A 12 -5.78 20.35 17.26
N LEU A 13 -5.96 19.07 16.91
CA LEU A 13 -6.94 18.66 15.90
C LEU A 13 -8.34 18.49 16.47
N SER A 14 -9.33 19.12 15.85
CA SER A 14 -10.75 18.90 16.09
C SER A 14 -11.21 17.50 15.64
N GLU A 15 -12.38 17.07 16.11
CA GLU A 15 -12.95 15.76 15.73
C GLU A 15 -13.24 15.68 14.22
N ALA A 16 -13.69 16.78 13.62
CA ALA A 16 -13.95 16.83 12.18
C ALA A 16 -12.65 16.66 11.37
N GLU A 17 -11.57 17.30 11.79
CA GLU A 17 -10.25 17.16 11.15
C GLU A 17 -9.68 15.74 11.32
N GLN A 18 -9.78 15.17 12.53
CA GLN A 18 -9.37 13.78 12.78
C GLN A 18 -10.14 12.80 11.89
N THR A 19 -11.45 13.00 11.74
CA THR A 19 -12.29 12.16 10.88
C THR A 19 -11.86 12.28 9.41
N SER A 20 -11.61 13.50 8.93
CA SER A 20 -11.13 13.72 7.56
C SER A 20 -9.79 13.03 7.28
N ILE A 21 -8.86 13.05 8.25
CA ILE A 21 -7.60 12.31 8.15
C ILE A 21 -7.86 10.80 8.06
N LEU A 22 -8.72 10.24 8.90
CA LEU A 22 -9.06 8.82 8.87
C LEU A 22 -9.68 8.39 7.53
N GLU A 23 -10.54 9.23 6.93
CA GLU A 23 -11.12 8.97 5.60
C GLU A 23 -10.08 8.95 4.48
N VAL A 24 -9.03 9.78 4.57
CA VAL A 24 -7.87 9.70 3.65
C VAL A 24 -7.16 8.37 3.82
N LEU A 25 -6.87 7.97 5.06
CA LEU A 25 -6.17 6.71 5.35
C LEU A 25 -6.96 5.48 4.92
N LEU A 26 -8.30 5.52 5.03
CA LEU A 26 -9.18 4.46 4.53
C LEU A 26 -9.07 4.32 3.01
N ARG A 27 -9.20 5.43 2.27
CA ARG A 27 -9.07 5.41 0.81
C ARG A 27 -7.68 4.95 0.35
N ASP A 28 -6.62 5.33 1.07
CA ASP A 28 -5.26 4.85 0.80
C ASP A 28 -5.15 3.33 1.04
N SER A 29 -5.77 2.82 2.10
CA SER A 29 -5.86 1.36 2.35
C SER A 29 -6.53 0.63 1.20
N ASP A 30 -7.67 1.13 0.72
CA ASP A 30 -8.38 0.53 -0.41
C ASP A 30 -7.54 0.57 -1.69
N LEU A 31 -6.85 1.68 -1.94
CA LEU A 31 -5.94 1.81 -3.08
C LEU A 31 -4.78 0.81 -3.01
N ARG A 32 -4.20 0.60 -1.83
CA ARG A 32 -3.15 -0.41 -1.61
C ARG A 32 -3.66 -1.83 -1.87
N CYS A 33 -4.85 -2.17 -1.41
CA CYS A 33 -5.47 -3.47 -1.69
C CYS A 33 -5.65 -3.72 -3.20
N LEU A 34 -6.07 -2.70 -3.96
CA LEU A 34 -6.19 -2.80 -5.41
C LEU A 34 -4.82 -2.97 -6.08
N ASP A 35 -3.81 -2.24 -5.63
CA ASP A 35 -2.44 -2.37 -6.15
C ASP A 35 -1.85 -3.75 -5.84
N GLU A 36 -2.09 -4.30 -4.66
CA GLU A 36 -1.70 -5.68 -4.33
C GLU A 36 -2.32 -6.70 -5.30
N GLY A 37 -3.59 -6.53 -5.65
CA GLY A 37 -4.26 -7.37 -6.66
C GLY A 37 -3.61 -7.24 -8.05
N ARG A 38 -3.27 -6.02 -8.46
CA ARG A 38 -2.52 -5.75 -9.69
C ARG A 38 -1.14 -6.41 -9.67
N VAL A 39 -0.42 -6.32 -8.56
CA VAL A 39 0.92 -6.91 -8.39
C VAL A 39 0.86 -8.45 -8.43
N ARG A 40 -0.14 -9.08 -7.83
CA ARG A 40 -0.35 -10.55 -7.93
C ARG A 40 -0.54 -10.98 -9.38
N THR A 41 -1.43 -10.29 -10.11
CA THR A 41 -1.65 -10.55 -11.54
C THR A 41 -0.36 -10.34 -12.36
N LEU A 42 0.44 -9.34 -12.00
CA LEU A 42 1.70 -9.05 -12.67
C LEU A 42 2.74 -10.14 -12.41
N GLN A 43 2.81 -10.71 -11.20
CA GLN A 43 3.71 -11.81 -10.86
C GLN A 43 3.42 -13.08 -11.68
N GLU A 44 2.17 -13.30 -12.07
CA GLU A 44 1.78 -14.43 -12.93
C GLU A 44 2.15 -14.21 -14.40
N LYS A 45 2.06 -12.96 -14.87
CA LYS A 45 2.26 -12.61 -16.29
C LYS A 45 3.73 -12.33 -16.65
N GLU A 46 4.51 -11.82 -15.70
CA GLU A 46 5.86 -11.34 -15.94
C GLU A 46 6.93 -12.32 -15.45
N ALA A 47 7.63 -12.96 -16.39
CA ALA A 47 8.69 -13.91 -16.07
C ALA A 47 10.06 -13.25 -15.77
N ASP A 48 10.33 -12.05 -16.30
CA ASP A 48 11.61 -11.38 -16.03
C ASP A 48 11.59 -10.74 -14.63
N PRO A 49 12.45 -11.22 -13.69
CA PRO A 49 12.49 -10.69 -12.34
C PRO A 49 12.91 -9.22 -12.27
N VAL A 50 13.72 -8.73 -13.22
CA VAL A 50 14.17 -7.33 -13.24
C VAL A 50 13.01 -6.42 -13.63
N ARG A 51 12.28 -6.79 -14.68
CA ARG A 51 11.09 -6.06 -15.12
C ARG A 51 9.97 -6.12 -14.09
N LEU A 52 9.75 -7.29 -13.48
CA LEU A 52 8.78 -7.47 -12.40
C LEU A 52 9.08 -6.55 -11.21
N ARG A 53 10.34 -6.46 -10.76
CA ARG A 53 10.75 -5.58 -9.64
C ARG A 53 10.48 -4.10 -9.93
N LEU A 54 10.66 -3.69 -11.19
CA LEU A 54 10.40 -2.31 -11.62
C LEU A 54 8.90 -2.01 -11.66
N LEU A 55 8.10 -2.88 -12.29
CA LEU A 55 6.66 -2.69 -12.50
C LEU A 55 5.81 -2.89 -11.23
N SER A 56 6.27 -3.73 -10.31
CA SER A 56 5.65 -3.90 -9.00
C SER A 56 6.00 -2.76 -8.03
N GLY A 57 7.01 -1.94 -8.34
CA GLY A 57 7.50 -0.92 -7.42
C GLY A 57 8.29 -1.47 -6.22
N ALA A 58 8.55 -2.78 -6.16
CA ALA A 58 9.26 -3.43 -5.05
C ALA A 58 10.63 -2.77 -4.74
N TRP A 59 11.32 -2.29 -5.78
CA TRP A 59 12.59 -1.56 -5.62
C TRP A 59 12.48 -0.35 -4.69
N PHE A 60 11.33 0.34 -4.66
CA PHE A 60 11.12 1.50 -3.80
C PHE A 60 10.94 1.09 -2.34
N HIS A 61 10.18 0.02 -2.08
CA HIS A 61 10.01 -0.52 -0.73
C HIS A 61 11.33 -1.06 -0.18
N GLU A 62 12.14 -1.72 -1.01
CA GLU A 62 13.50 -2.15 -0.65
C GLU A 62 14.37 -0.96 -0.22
N GLU A 63 14.36 0.12 -1.01
CA GLU A 63 15.17 1.31 -0.74
C GLU A 63 14.64 2.09 0.49
N ARG A 64 13.31 2.18 0.65
CA ARG A 64 12.65 2.72 1.86
C ARG A 64 13.09 1.93 3.09
N ARG A 65 13.02 0.60 3.04
CA ARG A 65 13.40 -0.28 4.14
C ARG A 65 14.88 -0.19 4.48
N LYS A 66 15.78 0.02 3.50
CA LYS A 66 17.20 0.25 3.79
C LYS A 66 17.44 1.53 4.58
N ARG A 67 16.70 2.60 4.26
CA ARG A 67 16.86 3.91 4.89
C ARG A 67 16.19 4.01 6.25
N TYR A 68 15.01 3.43 6.40
CA TYR A 68 14.15 3.54 7.57
C TYR A 68 13.95 2.17 8.22
N ARG A 69 15.05 1.45 8.46
CA ARG A 69 14.99 0.16 9.17
C ARG A 69 14.28 0.38 10.51
N ASP A 70 13.35 -0.52 10.83
CA ASP A 70 12.64 -0.56 12.11
C ASP A 70 11.77 0.68 12.44
N THR A 71 11.56 1.59 11.48
CA THR A 71 10.61 2.70 11.64
C THR A 71 9.19 2.20 11.39
N LYS A 72 8.31 2.43 12.36
CA LYS A 72 6.88 2.12 12.22
C LYS A 72 6.27 2.90 11.04
N ASP A 73 5.25 2.34 10.41
CA ASP A 73 4.59 3.06 9.33
C ASP A 73 3.89 4.31 9.88
N GLY A 74 4.02 5.43 9.19
CA GLY A 74 3.39 6.69 9.59
C GLY A 74 1.86 6.54 9.68
N VAL A 75 1.28 5.70 8.82
CA VAL A 75 -0.15 5.39 8.87
C VAL A 75 -0.52 4.76 10.21
N ASP A 76 0.25 3.79 10.68
CA ASP A 76 -0.01 3.10 11.94
C ASP A 76 0.17 4.03 13.14
N ILE A 77 1.19 4.89 13.09
CA ILE A 77 1.43 5.91 14.12
C ILE A 77 0.23 6.86 14.23
N ILE A 78 -0.25 7.38 13.10
CA ILE A 78 -1.39 8.31 13.08
C ILE A 78 -2.68 7.62 13.56
N GLN A 79 -2.95 6.40 13.07
CA GLN A 79 -4.12 5.63 13.49
C GLN A 79 -4.10 5.32 14.98
N ALA A 80 -2.95 4.90 15.53
CA ALA A 80 -2.78 4.70 16.96
C ALA A 80 -2.97 6.00 17.75
N SER A 81 -2.42 7.11 17.26
CA SER A 81 -2.49 8.44 17.90
C SER A 81 -3.92 8.97 17.98
N ILE A 82 -4.71 8.80 16.92
CA ILE A 82 -6.12 9.20 16.92
C ILE A 82 -6.97 8.26 17.79
N ARG A 83 -6.73 6.94 17.75
CA ARG A 83 -7.49 5.95 18.54
C ARG A 83 -7.24 6.03 20.05
N GLY A 84 -5.97 6.22 20.46
CA GLY A 84 -5.57 6.31 21.87
C GLY A 84 -6.14 7.55 22.59
N ARG A 85 -6.66 8.52 21.83
CA ARG A 85 -7.26 9.75 22.31
C ARG A 85 -8.76 9.68 22.57
N LYS A 86 -9.45 8.59 22.18
CA LYS A 86 -10.86 8.41 22.54
C LYS A 86 -10.90 8.23 24.07
N PRO A 87 -11.43 9.19 24.87
CA PRO A 87 -11.63 8.91 26.29
C PRO A 87 -12.50 7.66 26.39
N ARG A 88 -12.16 6.77 27.32
CA ARG A 88 -12.97 5.61 27.69
C ARG A 88 -14.24 6.11 28.36
N THR A 89 -15.09 6.80 27.61
CA THR A 89 -16.48 6.97 27.99
C THR A 89 -17.12 5.61 27.78
N GLU A 90 -17.49 4.98 28.89
CA GLU A 90 -18.16 3.70 28.93
C GLU A 90 -19.36 3.66 27.99
N LEU A 91 -19.18 3.10 26.80
CA LEU A 91 -20.28 2.53 26.03
C LEU A 91 -19.93 1.07 25.84
N SER A 92 -20.51 0.25 26.72
CA SER A 92 -20.56 -1.20 26.58
C SER A 92 -21.29 -1.52 25.27
N VAL A 93 -20.55 -1.73 24.19
CA VAL A 93 -21.07 -2.34 22.96
C VAL A 93 -21.02 -3.87 23.12
N SER A 94 -21.76 -4.37 24.09
CA SER A 94 -21.93 -5.80 24.36
C SER A 94 -23.16 -6.39 23.64
N GLY A 95 -23.55 -5.85 22.48
CA GLY A 95 -24.88 -6.11 21.92
C GLY A 95 -25.02 -6.36 20.42
N VAL A 96 -23.96 -6.36 19.60
CA VAL A 96 -24.16 -6.41 18.11
C VAL A 96 -23.56 -7.65 17.43
N PHE A 97 -22.77 -8.47 18.12
CA PHE A 97 -22.28 -9.74 17.56
C PHE A 97 -22.81 -10.93 18.37
N LYS A 98 -24.04 -11.35 18.08
CA LYS A 98 -24.52 -12.69 18.44
C LYS A 98 -25.31 -13.33 17.29
N GLY A 99 -24.72 -14.40 16.74
CA GLY A 99 -25.32 -15.35 15.79
C GLY A 99 -25.29 -14.84 14.34
N GLN A 100 -24.78 -15.56 13.36
CA GLN A 100 -24.92 -17.00 13.14
C GLN A 100 -23.68 -17.56 12.41
N THR A 101 -23.13 -18.64 12.95
CA THR A 101 -22.36 -19.62 12.18
C THR A 101 -23.33 -20.52 11.43
N GLU A 102 -22.77 -21.15 10.39
CA GLU A 102 -23.10 -22.45 9.80
C GLU A 102 -24.45 -22.66 9.10
N ASP A 103 -24.44 -22.58 7.76
CA ASP A 103 -24.61 -23.78 6.95
C ASP A 103 -24.08 -23.58 5.50
N ALA A 104 -23.51 -24.61 4.90
CA ALA A 104 -23.11 -24.69 3.49
C ALA A 104 -23.40 -26.11 2.98
N PRO A 105 -23.39 -26.42 1.66
CA PRO A 105 -23.78 -25.70 0.44
C PRO A 105 -24.85 -26.52 -0.37
N PRO A 106 -25.16 -26.22 -1.66
CA PRO A 106 -24.44 -26.94 -2.71
C PRO A 106 -24.13 -26.14 -4.00
N THR A 107 -23.07 -26.63 -4.66
CA THR A 107 -22.67 -26.53 -6.06
C THR A 107 -23.71 -26.08 -7.10
N ASN A 108 -23.31 -25.16 -7.98
CA ASN A 108 -23.65 -25.28 -9.39
C ASN A 108 -22.53 -24.71 -10.28
N ASN A 109 -22.03 -25.56 -11.17
CA ASN A 109 -21.10 -25.24 -12.23
C ASN A 109 -21.79 -24.36 -13.26
N ASN A 110 -21.11 -23.36 -13.80
CA ASN A 110 -21.28 -22.93 -15.19
C ASN A 110 -20.06 -22.11 -15.63
N ASP A 111 -19.16 -22.83 -16.27
CA ASP A 111 -18.15 -22.34 -17.21
C ASP A 111 -18.88 -21.78 -18.44
N PRO A 112 -18.41 -20.67 -19.04
CA PRO A 112 -18.29 -20.68 -20.48
C PRO A 112 -16.93 -20.11 -20.92
N SER A 113 -16.06 -21.04 -21.30
CA SER A 113 -15.06 -20.84 -22.34
C SER A 113 -15.72 -20.44 -23.67
N SER A 114 -14.96 -19.73 -24.52
CA SER A 114 -15.27 -19.07 -25.81
C SER A 114 -15.62 -17.58 -25.67
N GLN A 115 -14.82 -16.63 -26.18
CA GLN A 115 -14.38 -16.54 -27.57
C GLN A 115 -12.97 -15.94 -27.69
N ILE A 116 -12.16 -16.63 -28.49
CA ILE A 116 -10.90 -16.16 -29.07
C ILE A 116 -11.28 -15.40 -30.33
N GLU A 117 -10.90 -14.13 -30.44
CA GLU A 117 -10.72 -13.48 -31.74
C GLU A 117 -9.25 -13.06 -31.87
N ASP A 118 -8.54 -13.82 -32.70
CA ASP A 118 -7.23 -13.50 -33.24
C ASP A 118 -7.32 -12.26 -34.13
N LYS A 119 -6.54 -11.22 -33.81
CA LYS A 119 -6.05 -10.28 -34.82
C LYS A 119 -4.54 -10.14 -34.68
N LYS A 120 -3.86 -10.84 -35.58
CA LYS A 120 -2.46 -10.62 -35.94
C LYS A 120 -2.37 -9.25 -36.60
N GLU A 121 -1.44 -8.41 -36.14
CA GLU A 121 -0.77 -7.42 -36.97
C GLU A 121 0.70 -7.39 -36.54
N GLU A 122 1.55 -7.92 -37.41
CA GLU A 122 2.97 -7.56 -37.50
C GLU A 122 3.04 -6.11 -37.97
N ASP A 123 3.82 -5.26 -37.30
CA ASP A 123 4.57 -4.27 -38.05
C ASP A 123 5.93 -4.01 -37.39
N ASP A 124 6.88 -3.76 -38.27
CA ASP A 124 8.29 -3.99 -38.17
C ASP A 124 8.99 -2.62 -38.04
N LYS A 125 10.13 -2.58 -37.32
CA LYS A 125 11.15 -1.51 -37.32
C LYS A 125 10.77 -0.13 -36.72
N ARG A 126 11.55 0.31 -35.72
CA ARG A 126 12.87 0.95 -35.93
C ARG A 126 13.37 1.65 -34.65
N SER A 127 14.59 1.28 -34.28
CA SER A 127 15.61 2.03 -33.54
C SER A 127 15.37 3.54 -33.38
N ASN A 128 15.43 4.03 -32.14
CA ASN A 128 16.31 5.15 -31.76
C ASN A 128 16.51 5.18 -30.23
N ARG A 129 17.65 4.61 -29.80
CA ARG A 129 18.15 4.68 -28.42
C ARG A 129 18.85 6.02 -28.22
N SER A 130 18.21 6.95 -27.54
CA SER A 130 18.92 8.11 -26.98
C SER A 130 19.73 7.66 -25.75
N PRO A 131 20.94 8.21 -25.49
CA PRO A 131 21.75 7.81 -24.34
C PRO A 131 21.08 8.24 -23.03
N PRO A 132 21.22 7.48 -21.93
CA PRO A 132 20.76 7.95 -20.63
C PRO A 132 21.63 9.13 -20.19
N THR A 133 21.00 10.29 -20.03
CA THR A 133 21.61 11.46 -19.41
C THR A 133 22.05 11.12 -17.98
N ALA A 134 23.27 11.56 -17.63
CA ALA A 134 23.87 11.33 -16.32
C ALA A 134 22.96 11.86 -15.20
N ARG A 135 22.56 10.98 -14.27
CA ARG A 135 21.87 11.38 -13.03
C ARG A 135 22.79 12.33 -12.22
N PRO A 136 22.30 13.47 -11.71
CA PRO A 136 23.08 14.29 -10.80
C PRO A 136 23.34 13.52 -9.49
N ARG A 137 24.62 13.34 -9.13
CA ARG A 137 25.01 12.81 -7.82
C ARG A 137 24.67 13.84 -6.72
N PRO A 138 24.12 13.43 -5.57
CA PRO A 138 24.02 14.30 -4.42
C PRO A 138 25.44 14.67 -3.95
N LYS A 139 25.74 15.97 -3.87
CA LYS A 139 27.01 16.45 -3.31
C LYS A 139 26.99 16.24 -1.78
N PRO A 140 28.06 15.69 -1.17
CA PRO A 140 28.16 15.66 0.28
C PRO A 140 28.24 17.09 0.82
N ARG A 141 27.52 17.37 1.92
CA ARG A 141 27.62 18.64 2.66
C ARG A 141 29.05 18.76 3.20
N SER A 142 29.72 19.85 2.86
CA SER A 142 31.01 20.21 3.46
C SER A 142 30.81 20.54 4.95
N PRO A 143 31.73 20.09 5.84
CA PRO A 143 31.66 20.44 7.24
C PRO A 143 31.93 21.95 7.41
N ASN A 144 31.11 22.60 8.23
CA ASN A 144 31.23 24.01 8.55
C ASN A 144 32.45 24.20 9.48
N PRO A 145 33.42 25.06 9.16
CA PRO A 145 34.46 25.43 10.12
C PRO A 145 33.84 26.30 11.22
N GLN A 146 34.26 26.03 12.47
CA GLN A 146 33.86 26.78 13.67
C GLN A 146 34.31 28.24 13.63
#